data_AF-A0A7V6EBS8-F1
#
_entry.id   AF-A0A7V6EBS8-F1
#
_cell.length_a   1.000
_cell.length_b   1.000
_cell.length_c   1.000
_cell.angle_alpha   90.00
_cell.angle_beta   90.00
_cell.angle_gamma   90.00
#
_symmetry.space_group_name_H-M   'P 1'
#
loop_
_entity.id
_entity.type
_entity.pdbx_description
1 polymer ?
#
loop_
_entity_poly.entity_id
_entity_poly.type
_entity_poly.pdbx_seq_one_letter_code
_entity_poly.pdbx_strand_id
1 'polypeptide(L)'
;MKKRDAGWNYFAAVLYIFFIFFQRSSYAETYVNRINGTVKPVSLMNEVWTKANSPYIIEADVTVEDSGSLVIEAGSVIKFGGNCGLFIYGGLFATNVLFQQLNTNTNWAGIYLNVG
;
A
#
# COMPACT_ATOMS: atom_id res chain seq x y z
N MET A 1 34.53 -9.58 36.68
CA MET A 1 33.38 -9.59 35.76
C MET A 1 32.13 -9.20 36.55
N LYS A 2 31.54 -8.03 36.27
CA LYS A 2 30.34 -7.54 36.97
C LYS A 2 29.15 -8.40 36.55
N LYS A 3 28.54 -9.17 37.47
CA LYS A 3 27.33 -9.96 37.19
C LYS A 3 26.25 -8.99 36.71
N ARG A 4 25.75 -9.18 35.49
CA ARG A 4 24.53 -8.54 35.02
C ARG A 4 23.42 -8.99 35.97
N ASP A 5 22.83 -8.04 36.69
CA ASP A 5 21.77 -8.31 37.65
C ASP A 5 20.41 -8.41 36.94
N ALA A 6 19.44 -8.98 37.65
CA ALA A 6 18.11 -9.23 37.10
C ALA A 6 17.44 -7.94 36.58
N GLY A 7 17.71 -6.79 37.23
CA GLY A 7 17.18 -5.48 36.82
C GLY A 7 17.57 -5.09 35.40
N TRP A 8 18.81 -5.36 34.99
CA TRP A 8 19.24 -5.11 33.61
C TRP A 8 18.48 -5.95 32.59
N ASN A 9 18.13 -7.20 32.92
CA ASN A 9 17.39 -8.08 32.01
C ASN A 9 15.93 -7.63 31.85
N TYR A 10 15.29 -7.15 32.92
CA TYR A 10 13.95 -6.57 32.82
C TYR A 10 13.95 -5.26 32.03
N PHE A 11 14.93 -4.38 32.27
CA PHE A 11 15.08 -3.14 31.51
C PHE A 11 15.32 -3.40 30.01
N ALA A 12 16.22 -4.34 29.68
CA ALA A 12 16.48 -4.75 28.32
C ALA A 12 15.25 -5.42 27.67
N ALA A 13 14.48 -6.22 28.42
CA ALA A 13 13.24 -6.82 27.93
C ALA A 13 12.18 -5.76 27.63
N VAL A 14 12.04 -4.73 28.48
CA VAL A 14 11.11 -3.60 28.25
C VAL A 14 11.53 -2.78 27.03
N LEU A 15 12.83 -2.51 26.85
CA LEU A 15 13.36 -1.88 25.64
C LEU A 15 13.13 -2.73 24.38
N TYR A 16 13.34 -4.05 24.47
CA TYR A 16 13.12 -4.96 23.36
C TYR A 16 11.63 -5.05 22.97
N ILE A 17 10.73 -5.07 23.95
CA ILE A 17 9.28 -5.00 23.74
C ILE A 17 8.90 -3.65 23.12
N PHE A 18 9.43 -2.54 23.64
CA PHE A 18 9.25 -1.21 23.06
C PHE A 18 9.70 -1.19 21.59
N PHE A 19 10.86 -1.76 21.27
CA PHE A 19 11.33 -1.92 19.90
C PHE A 19 10.40 -2.82 19.07
N ILE A 20 9.93 -3.98 19.54
CA ILE A 20 8.97 -4.82 18.79
C ILE A 20 7.70 -4.04 18.44
N PHE A 21 7.15 -3.26 19.38
CA PHE A 21 5.97 -2.44 19.13
C PHE A 21 6.25 -1.24 18.20
N PHE A 22 7.46 -0.67 18.24
CA PHE A 22 7.88 0.44 17.36
C PHE A 22 8.38 -0.02 15.98
N GLN A 23 8.69 -1.31 15.79
CA GLN A 23 9.09 -1.89 14.49
C GLN A 23 7.88 -2.12 13.56
N ARG A 24 6.65 -1.96 14.08
CA ARG A 24 5.48 -1.76 13.22
C ARG A 24 5.58 -0.37 12.62
N SER A 25 6.35 -0.29 11.55
CA SER A 25 6.50 0.90 10.73
C SER A 25 5.11 1.48 10.46
N SER A 26 4.80 2.63 11.07
CA SER A 26 3.60 3.40 10.77
C SER A 26 3.82 4.11 9.43
N TYR A 27 3.92 3.36 8.35
CA TYR A 27 3.79 3.95 7.03
C TYR A 27 2.34 4.40 6.92
N ALA A 28 2.11 5.69 6.67
CA ALA A 28 0.78 6.21 6.46
C ALA A 28 0.21 5.53 5.21
N GLU A 29 -0.88 4.79 5.36
CA GLU A 29 -1.56 4.17 4.23
C GLU A 29 -2.32 5.23 3.44
N THR A 30 -2.21 5.21 2.11
CA THR A 30 -2.90 6.14 1.23
C THR A 30 -4.12 5.47 0.63
N TYR A 31 -5.33 5.89 1.04
CA TYR A 31 -6.58 5.40 0.45
C TYR A 31 -6.88 6.15 -0.85
N VAL A 32 -6.88 5.44 -1.98
CA VAL A 32 -7.09 6.05 -3.31
C VAL A 32 -8.55 6.44 -3.51
N ASN A 33 -9.48 5.61 -3.04
CA ASN A 33 -10.91 5.70 -3.36
C ASN A 33 -11.78 6.34 -2.27
N ARG A 34 -11.21 6.79 -1.15
CA ARG A 34 -11.97 7.33 -0.02
C ARG A 34 -12.00 8.85 -0.01
N ILE A 35 -13.19 9.41 -0.19
CA ILE A 35 -13.44 10.85 -0.06
C ILE A 35 -14.46 11.05 1.06
N ASN A 36 -14.07 11.73 2.13
CA ASN A 36 -14.92 11.99 3.31
C ASN A 36 -15.60 10.72 3.86
N GLY A 37 -14.87 9.60 3.90
CA GLY A 37 -15.37 8.31 4.39
C GLY A 37 -16.22 7.52 3.40
N THR A 38 -16.48 8.04 2.20
CA THR A 38 -17.21 7.33 1.14
C THR A 38 -16.23 6.71 0.15
N VAL A 39 -16.40 5.42 -0.15
CA VAL A 39 -15.61 4.69 -1.17
C VAL A 39 -16.28 4.86 -2.54
N LYS A 40 -15.52 5.32 -3.56
CA LYS A 40 -16.00 5.47 -4.94
C LYS A 40 -14.93 5.09 -5.97
N PRO A 41 -15.32 4.60 -7.16
CA PRO A 41 -14.38 4.46 -8.27
C PRO A 41 -13.69 5.78 -8.60
N VAL A 42 -12.44 5.71 -9.06
CA VAL A 42 -11.60 6.88 -9.38
C VAL A 42 -11.06 6.76 -10.79
N SER A 43 -11.15 7.85 -11.54
CA SER A 43 -10.51 8.01 -12.86
C SER A 43 -9.28 8.90 -12.72
N LEU A 44 -8.14 8.41 -13.22
CA LEU A 44 -6.84 9.07 -13.19
C LEU A 44 -6.48 9.57 -14.59
N MET A 45 -6.14 10.85 -14.68
CA MET A 45 -5.57 11.44 -15.89
C MET A 45 -4.04 11.40 -15.85
N ASN A 46 -3.39 12.03 -14.86
CA ASN A 46 -1.93 11.96 -14.71
C ASN A 46 -1.57 11.96 -13.24
N GLU A 47 -1.11 10.81 -12.75
CA GLU A 47 -0.88 10.62 -11.33
C GLU A 47 0.48 9.96 -11.08
N VAL A 48 1.13 10.37 -9.99
CA VAL A 48 2.38 9.77 -9.51
C VAL A 48 2.15 9.21 -8.12
N TRP A 49 2.24 7.89 -8.01
CA TRP A 49 2.23 7.20 -6.74
C TRP A 49 3.65 7.04 -6.21
N THR A 50 3.94 7.75 -5.13
CA THR A 50 5.27 7.81 -4.53
C THR A 50 5.48 6.71 -3.52
N LYS A 51 6.72 6.24 -3.38
CA LYS A 51 7.09 5.25 -2.37
C LYS A 51 6.86 5.78 -0.96
N ALA A 52 7.01 7.09 -0.75
CA ALA A 52 6.78 7.71 0.56
C ALA A 52 5.33 7.58 1.04
N ASN A 53 4.38 7.49 0.10
CA ASN A 53 2.95 7.34 0.37
C ASN A 53 2.48 5.87 0.32
N SER A 54 3.40 4.94 0.09
CA SER A 54 3.12 3.51 0.11
C SER A 54 2.90 3.03 1.56
N PRO A 55 1.93 2.14 1.82
CA PRO A 55 1.13 1.43 0.83
C PRO A 55 -0.08 2.23 0.33
N TYR A 56 -0.44 2.00 -0.94
CA TYR A 56 -1.69 2.47 -1.51
C TYR A 56 -2.79 1.43 -1.31
N ILE A 57 -3.95 1.88 -0.83
CA ILE A 57 -5.12 1.04 -0.56
C ILE A 57 -6.21 1.38 -1.57
N ILE A 58 -6.59 0.39 -2.36
CA ILE A 58 -7.63 0.46 -3.39
C ILE A 58 -8.82 -0.35 -2.90
N GLU A 59 -10.00 0.26 -2.85
CA GLU A 59 -11.23 -0.38 -2.33
C GLU A 59 -12.41 -0.29 -3.31
N ALA A 60 -12.19 0.39 -4.43
CA ALA A 60 -13.07 0.43 -5.59
C ALA A 60 -12.21 0.56 -6.83
N ASP A 61 -12.80 0.35 -8.01
CA ASP A 61 -12.05 0.36 -9.26
C ASP A 61 -11.29 1.68 -9.47
N VAL A 62 -10.08 1.55 -9.98
CA VAL A 62 -9.24 2.66 -10.41
C VAL A 62 -9.02 2.53 -11.91
N THR A 63 -9.35 3.58 -12.65
CA THR A 63 -9.22 3.64 -14.10
C THR A 63 -8.14 4.65 -14.46
N VAL A 64 -7.14 4.25 -15.24
CA VAL A 64 -6.23 5.17 -15.91
C VAL A 64 -6.76 5.38 -17.32
N GLU A 65 -7.24 6.58 -17.61
CA GLU A 65 -7.93 6.94 -18.85
C GLU A 65 -7.02 6.81 -20.10
N ASP A 66 -7.60 6.67 -21.31
CA ASP A 66 -6.91 6.39 -22.59
C ASP A 66 -5.70 7.28 -22.91
N SER A 67 -5.74 8.56 -22.51
CA SER A 67 -4.65 9.53 -22.72
C SER A 67 -3.89 9.86 -21.44
N GLY A 68 -4.20 9.15 -20.37
CA GLY A 68 -3.62 9.34 -19.06
C GLY A 68 -2.42 8.45 -18.78
N SER A 69 -1.77 8.71 -17.65
CA SER A 69 -0.69 7.89 -17.15
C SER A 69 -0.69 7.76 -15.63
N LEU A 70 -0.32 6.56 -15.17
CA LEU A 70 0.01 6.28 -13.78
C LEU A 70 1.47 5.86 -13.68
N VAL A 71 2.26 6.64 -12.95
CA VAL A 71 3.65 6.31 -12.61
C VAL A 71 3.69 5.86 -11.16
N ILE A 72 4.23 4.68 -10.90
CA ILE A 72 4.39 4.15 -9.54
C ILE A 72 5.88 3.99 -9.26
N GLU A 73 6.37 4.69 -8.24
CA GLU A 73 7.77 4.64 -7.84
C GLU A 73 8.17 3.24 -7.34
N ALA A 74 9.41 2.86 -7.63
CA ALA A 74 9.93 1.55 -7.29
C ALA A 74 9.96 1.27 -5.78
N GLY A 75 9.57 0.05 -5.40
CA GLY A 75 9.45 -0.39 -4.01
C GLY A 75 8.13 0.00 -3.34
N SER A 76 7.17 0.57 -4.08
CA SER A 76 5.81 0.80 -3.60
C SER A 76 5.02 -0.51 -3.50
N VAL A 77 4.06 -0.54 -2.57
CA VAL A 77 3.12 -1.64 -2.37
C VAL A 77 1.71 -1.13 -2.62
N ILE A 78 1.00 -1.79 -3.54
CA ILE A 78 -0.39 -1.51 -3.86
C ILE A 78 -1.24 -2.68 -3.34
N LYS A 79 -2.21 -2.36 -2.49
CA LYS A 79 -3.08 -3.33 -1.85
C LYS A 79 -4.51 -3.13 -2.32
N PHE A 80 -5.11 -4.20 -2.81
CA PHE A 80 -6.48 -4.20 -3.31
C PHE A 80 -7.43 -4.88 -2.33
N GLY A 81 -8.53 -4.21 -2.02
CA GLY A 81 -9.70 -4.81 -1.40
C GLY A 81 -10.38 -5.81 -2.33
N GLY A 82 -11.48 -6.38 -1.85
CA GLY A 82 -12.26 -7.36 -2.62
C GLY A 82 -12.98 -6.72 -3.80
N ASN A 83 -13.05 -7.45 -4.92
CA ASN A 83 -13.86 -7.09 -6.09
C ASN A 83 -13.52 -5.72 -6.70
N CYS A 84 -12.28 -5.25 -6.56
CA CYS A 84 -11.81 -4.05 -7.23
C CYS A 84 -10.54 -4.34 -8.04
N GLY A 85 -10.38 -3.61 -9.15
CA GLY A 85 -9.27 -3.76 -10.07
C GLY A 85 -8.61 -2.44 -10.45
N LEU A 86 -7.47 -2.56 -11.14
CA LEU A 86 -6.80 -1.45 -11.80
C LEU A 86 -6.97 -1.61 -13.32
N PHE A 87 -7.69 -0.69 -13.94
CA PHE A 87 -8.00 -0.69 -15.37
C PHE A 87 -7.13 0.33 -16.07
N ILE A 88 -6.28 -0.12 -16.97
CA ILE A 88 -5.29 0.71 -17.67
C ILE A 88 -5.69 0.81 -19.14
N TYR A 89 -6.29 1.94 -19.49
CA TYR A 89 -6.57 2.32 -20.87
C TYR A 89 -5.41 3.15 -21.45
N GLY A 90 -4.82 4.02 -20.63
CA GLY A 90 -3.61 4.79 -20.97
C GLY A 90 -2.31 4.07 -20.61
N GLY A 91 -1.36 4.81 -20.03
CA GLY A 91 -0.03 4.33 -19.66
C GLY A 91 0.08 3.89 -18.19
N LEU A 92 0.78 2.77 -17.94
CA LEU A 92 1.24 2.39 -16.61
C LEU A 92 2.76 2.22 -16.62
N PHE A 93 3.47 2.99 -15.80
CA PHE A 93 4.91 2.81 -15.56
C PHE A 93 5.12 2.38 -14.11
N ALA A 94 5.43 1.10 -13.90
CA ALA A 94 5.65 0.52 -12.58
C ALA A 94 6.84 -0.44 -12.64
N THR A 95 7.92 -0.13 -11.92
CA THR A 95 9.13 -0.97 -11.86
C THR A 95 9.35 -1.40 -10.42
N ASN A 96 9.52 -2.70 -10.15
CA ASN A 96 9.70 -3.24 -8.79
C ASN A 96 8.58 -2.81 -7.82
N VAL A 97 7.32 -2.96 -8.26
CA VAL A 97 6.11 -2.67 -7.48
C VAL A 97 5.44 -3.97 -7.09
N LEU A 98 4.99 -4.09 -5.84
CA LEU A 98 4.23 -5.23 -5.37
C LEU A 98 2.73 -4.91 -5.42
N PHE A 99 1.99 -5.63 -6.25
CA PHE A 99 0.53 -5.63 -6.26
C PHE A 99 0.05 -6.87 -5.51
N GLN A 100 -0.79 -6.67 -4.49
CA GLN A 100 -1.25 -7.76 -3.64
C GLN A 100 -2.65 -7.52 -3.09
N GLN A 101 -3.25 -8.57 -2.54
CA GLN A 101 -4.47 -8.46 -1.75
C GLN A 101 -4.24 -7.67 -0.46
N LEU A 102 -5.25 -6.90 -0.05
CA LEU A 102 -5.27 -6.16 1.21
C LEU A 102 -5.40 -7.11 2.41
N ASN A 103 -6.25 -8.13 2.29
CA ASN A 103 -6.44 -9.17 3.28
C ASN A 103 -6.56 -10.55 2.61
N THR A 104 -6.41 -11.63 3.39
CA THR A 104 -6.39 -13.01 2.87
C THR A 104 -7.75 -13.51 2.38
N ASN A 105 -8.83 -12.75 2.61
CA ASN A 105 -10.21 -13.15 2.30
C ASN A 105 -10.79 -12.36 1.13
N THR A 106 -9.98 -11.51 0.49
CA THR A 106 -10.39 -10.70 -0.65
C THR A 106 -9.61 -11.11 -1.88
N ASN A 107 -10.33 -11.49 -2.93
CA ASN A 107 -9.76 -11.56 -4.26
C ASN A 107 -9.79 -10.16 -4.87
N TRP A 108 -8.65 -9.71 -5.34
CA TRP A 108 -8.58 -8.52 -6.19
C TRP A 108 -8.85 -8.92 -7.64
N ALA A 109 -9.50 -8.05 -8.41
CA ALA A 109 -9.90 -8.36 -9.78
C ALA A 109 -8.68 -8.49 -10.71
N GLY A 110 -7.58 -7.81 -10.36
CA GLY A 110 -6.32 -7.84 -11.09
C GLY A 110 -5.98 -6.50 -11.72
N ILE A 111 -5.03 -6.55 -12.66
CA ILE A 111 -4.67 -5.42 -13.53
C ILE A 111 -5.15 -5.77 -14.93
N TYR A 112 -5.99 -4.93 -15.50
CA TYR A 112 -6.52 -5.09 -16.85
C TYR A 112 -5.86 -4.07 -17.76
N LEU A 113 -5.18 -4.53 -18.81
CA LEU A 113 -4.49 -3.67 -19.78
C LEU A 113 -5.28 -3.63 -21.08
N ASN A 114 -5.59 -2.43 -21.58
CA ASN A 114 -6.31 -2.20 -22.84
C ASN A 114 -7.55 -3.07 -22.97
N VAL A 115 -8.48 -2.91 -22.02
CA VAL A 115 -9.75 -3.63 -21.98
C VAL A 115 -10.71 -2.93 -22.94
N GLY A 116 -10.72 -3.39 -24.19
CA GLY A 116 -11.71 -3.01 -25.19
C GLY A 116 -13.09 -3.63 -24.95
#